data_AF-A0AA37GNZ9-F1
#
_entry.id   AF-A0AA37GNZ9-F1
#
_cell.length_a   1.000
_cell.length_b   1.000
_cell.length_c   1.000
_cell.angle_alpha   90.00
_cell.angle_beta   90.00
_cell.angle_gamma   90.00
#
_symmetry.space_group_name_H-M   'P 1'
#
loop_
_entity.id
_entity.type
_entity.pdbx_description
1 polymer ?
#
loop_
_entity_poly.entity_id
_entity_poly.type
_entity_poly.pdbx_seq_one_letter_code
_entity_poly.pdbx_strand_id
1 'polypeptide(L)'
;MSLVPAPAAGHGTSAFGNIRVTQVPGGDRWLLLPTGTQGNRQLLLALSINDEERNVINMPSRDIQVRITGNVNVQQFIAGIIRRQGYFLAILVQSRGRAAIACGNKCATTANPRFQGCFRIPTFQGGACAECVWQSHGARCTHRGRNVDSSDDPDEGGDDSDSSDNGGGGPGPSNYRKPRADPGEERTSGYKTARTMKGYHIGGSAAQPMVVDEQE
;
A
#
# COMPACT_ATOMS: atom_id res chain seq x y z
N MET A 1 14.57 -44.44 1.00
CA MET A 1 13.55 -43.65 0.25
C MET A 1 13.97 -42.19 0.34
N SER A 2 14.32 -41.64 -0.82
CA SER A 2 14.91 -40.32 -1.01
C SER A 2 13.82 -39.33 -1.38
N LEU A 3 13.74 -38.17 -0.73
CA LEU A 3 13.13 -36.95 -1.26
C LEU A 3 13.82 -35.74 -0.63
N VAL A 4 14.85 -35.21 -1.30
CA VAL A 4 15.36 -33.86 -1.05
C VAL A 4 14.54 -32.92 -1.93
N PRO A 5 13.77 -31.95 -1.38
CA PRO A 5 13.11 -30.96 -2.20
C PRO A 5 14.14 -29.91 -2.67
N ALA A 6 14.18 -29.69 -3.99
CA ALA A 6 14.95 -28.62 -4.60
C ALA A 6 14.18 -27.29 -4.53
N PRO A 7 14.72 -26.21 -3.94
CA PRO A 7 14.26 -24.88 -4.25
C PRO A 7 14.99 -24.38 -5.50
N ALA A 8 14.32 -24.45 -6.66
CA ALA A 8 14.71 -23.67 -7.83
C ALA A 8 14.40 -22.19 -7.55
N ALA A 9 15.36 -21.49 -6.93
CA ALA A 9 15.31 -20.05 -6.76
C ALA A 9 15.68 -19.38 -8.09
N GLY A 10 14.66 -18.97 -8.85
CA GLY A 10 14.85 -18.03 -9.96
C GLY A 10 15.39 -16.71 -9.43
N HIS A 11 16.64 -16.39 -9.74
CA HIS A 11 17.29 -15.12 -9.43
C HIS A 11 16.78 -14.03 -10.38
N GLY A 12 15.55 -13.56 -10.15
CA GLY A 12 15.11 -12.30 -10.71
C GLY A 12 15.75 -11.16 -9.91
N THR A 13 16.50 -10.28 -10.59
CA THR A 13 16.98 -9.00 -10.04
C THR A 13 15.77 -8.09 -9.76
N SER A 14 15.11 -8.32 -8.63
CA SER A 14 14.04 -7.47 -8.15
C SER A 14 14.63 -6.21 -7.52
N ALA A 15 13.91 -5.09 -7.60
CA ALA A 15 14.34 -3.83 -6.98
C ALA A 15 14.64 -4.00 -5.49
N PHE A 16 13.87 -4.82 -4.78
CA PHE A 16 14.25 -5.30 -3.47
C PHE A 16 15.17 -6.52 -3.60
N GLY A 17 16.36 -6.44 -3.01
CA GLY A 17 17.26 -7.59 -2.90
C GLY A 17 16.69 -8.66 -1.98
N ASN A 18 17.02 -9.92 -2.27
CA ASN A 18 16.74 -11.10 -1.41
C ASN A 18 15.26 -11.37 -1.10
N ILE A 19 14.35 -11.00 -2.00
CA ILE A 19 12.94 -11.37 -1.88
C ILE A 19 12.80 -12.90 -1.86
N ARG A 20 12.02 -13.42 -0.92
CA ARG A 20 11.62 -14.84 -0.91
C ARG A 20 10.12 -14.96 -1.08
N VAL A 21 9.69 -15.96 -1.83
CA VAL A 21 8.28 -16.26 -2.05
C VAL A 21 7.98 -17.61 -1.39
N THR A 22 7.03 -17.62 -0.48
CA THR A 22 6.51 -18.85 0.13
C THR A 22 5.10 -19.10 -0.39
N GLN A 23 4.89 -20.26 -1.01
CA GLN A 23 3.56 -20.65 -1.50
C GLN A 23 2.80 -21.40 -0.41
N VAL A 24 1.53 -21.06 -0.23
CA VAL A 24 0.64 -21.73 0.74
C VAL A 24 -0.30 -22.66 -0.01
N PRO A 25 -0.67 -23.83 0.56
CA PRO A 25 -1.77 -24.64 0.03
C PRO A 25 -3.03 -23.78 -0.14
N GLY A 26 -3.56 -23.68 -1.35
CA GLY A 26 -4.69 -22.80 -1.69
C GLY A 26 -4.38 -21.69 -2.71
N GLY A 27 -3.11 -21.58 -3.16
CA GLY A 27 -2.74 -20.73 -4.30
C GLY A 27 -2.30 -19.31 -3.94
N ASP A 28 -2.49 -18.90 -2.69
CA ASP A 28 -1.90 -17.66 -2.18
C ASP A 28 -0.39 -17.79 -1.99
N ARG A 29 0.30 -16.66 -2.14
CA ARG A 29 1.74 -16.55 -1.94
C ARG A 29 2.06 -15.46 -0.93
N TRP A 30 2.99 -15.73 -0.04
CA TRP A 30 3.57 -14.73 0.85
C TRP A 30 4.92 -14.29 0.31
N LEU A 31 5.07 -12.98 0.21
CA LEU A 31 6.30 -12.33 -0.19
C LEU A 31 7.03 -11.84 1.05
N LEU A 32 8.19 -12.41 1.35
CA LEU A 32 9.09 -11.88 2.36
C LEU A 32 9.87 -10.71 1.76
N LEU A 33 9.66 -9.53 2.34
CA LEU A 33 10.35 -8.29 1.97
C LEU A 33 11.37 -7.94 3.07
N PRO A 34 12.68 -8.07 2.79
CA PRO A 34 13.70 -7.81 3.79
C PRO A 34 14.04 -6.31 3.86
N THR A 35 13.13 -5.54 4.46
CA THR A 35 13.15 -4.07 4.46
C THR A 35 14.30 -3.45 5.29
N GLY A 36 14.94 -4.25 6.14
CA GLY A 36 16.04 -3.80 7.01
C GLY A 36 17.43 -3.84 6.38
N THR A 37 17.60 -4.51 5.23
CA THR A 37 18.91 -4.58 4.57
C THR A 37 19.35 -3.20 4.06
N GLN A 38 20.66 -2.95 4.04
CA GLN A 38 21.20 -1.66 3.60
C GLN A 38 20.71 -1.27 2.20
N GLY A 39 20.76 -2.20 1.24
CA GLY A 39 20.30 -1.96 -0.13
C GLY A 39 18.80 -1.62 -0.19
N ASN A 40 17.95 -2.38 0.51
CA ASN A 40 16.51 -2.11 0.51
C ASN A 40 16.16 -0.81 1.26
N ARG A 41 16.90 -0.46 2.32
CA ARG A 41 16.75 0.83 2.98
C ARG A 41 17.10 1.99 2.06
N GLN A 42 18.19 1.88 1.29
CA GLN A 42 18.55 2.91 0.30
C GLN A 42 17.50 3.05 -0.80
N LEU A 43 16.94 1.94 -1.29
CA LEU A 43 15.80 1.99 -2.22
C LEU A 43 14.61 2.72 -1.59
N LEU A 44 14.23 2.38 -0.35
CA LEU A 44 13.11 3.05 0.32
C LEU A 44 13.37 4.55 0.52
N LEU A 45 14.61 4.95 0.82
CA LEU A 45 15.02 6.36 0.89
C LEU A 45 14.87 7.06 -0.47
N ALA A 46 15.28 6.41 -1.56
CA ALA A 46 15.14 6.95 -2.91
C ALA A 46 13.67 7.14 -3.34
N LEU A 47 12.75 6.35 -2.78
CA LEU A 47 11.31 6.47 -3.00
C LEU A 47 10.62 7.46 -2.06
N SER A 48 11.30 7.92 -1.01
CA SER A 48 10.73 8.85 -0.04
C SER A 48 10.56 10.25 -0.65
N ILE A 49 9.40 10.85 -0.43
CA ILE A 49 9.04 12.15 -0.98
C ILE A 49 9.26 13.27 0.04
N ASN A 50 9.10 12.97 1.34
CA ASN A 50 9.16 13.95 2.42
C ASN A 50 10.00 13.47 3.62
N ASP A 51 10.28 14.39 4.54
CA ASP A 51 11.13 14.11 5.70
C ASP A 51 10.44 13.20 6.73
N GLU A 52 9.12 13.22 6.81
CA GLU A 52 8.36 12.32 7.68
C GLU A 52 8.59 10.85 7.27
N GLU A 53 8.53 10.56 5.97
CA GLU A 53 8.85 9.25 5.40
C GLU A 53 10.31 8.86 5.65
N ARG A 54 11.26 9.79 5.46
CA ARG A 54 12.69 9.55 5.74
C ARG A 54 12.95 9.22 7.20
N ASN A 55 12.31 9.95 8.12
CA ASN A 55 12.40 9.74 9.55
C ASN A 55 11.88 8.34 9.92
N VAL A 56 10.72 7.96 9.39
CA VAL A 56 10.19 6.60 9.55
C VAL A 56 11.14 5.58 8.96
N ILE A 57 11.70 5.80 7.77
CA ILE A 57 12.67 4.89 7.15
C ILE A 57 13.88 4.63 8.05
N ASN A 58 14.29 5.64 8.83
CA ASN A 58 15.43 5.55 9.73
C ASN A 58 15.16 4.79 11.04
N MET A 59 13.90 4.50 11.36
CA MET A 59 13.54 3.66 12.50
C MET A 59 14.01 2.20 12.32
N PRO A 60 14.17 1.43 13.42
CA PRO A 60 14.41 -0.01 13.34
C PRO A 60 13.35 -0.71 12.47
N SER A 61 13.80 -1.58 11.58
CA SER A 61 12.94 -2.30 10.65
C SER A 61 12.94 -3.79 10.95
N ARG A 62 11.82 -4.46 10.66
CA ARG A 62 11.72 -5.92 10.59
C ARG A 62 11.38 -6.37 9.17
N ASP A 63 11.76 -7.58 8.85
CA ASP A 63 11.29 -8.22 7.63
C ASP A 63 9.79 -8.45 7.72
N ILE A 64 9.09 -8.19 6.62
CA ILE A 64 7.63 -8.28 6.58
C ILE A 64 7.20 -9.30 5.54
N GLN A 65 6.09 -9.97 5.83
CA GLN A 65 5.42 -10.85 4.87
C GLN A 65 4.21 -10.11 4.30
N VAL A 66 4.11 -10.08 2.97
CA VAL A 66 2.99 -9.45 2.25
C VAL A 66 2.30 -10.48 1.38
N ARG A 67 0.99 -10.62 1.53
CA ARG A 67 0.20 -11.57 0.75
C ARG A 67 -0.03 -11.07 -0.67
N ILE A 68 0.35 -11.90 -1.62
CA ILE A 68 0.02 -11.77 -3.04
C ILE A 68 -1.16 -12.70 -3.32
N THR A 69 -2.26 -12.10 -3.78
CA THR A 69 -3.50 -12.81 -4.10
C THR A 69 -3.54 -13.12 -5.59
N GLY A 70 -3.89 -14.35 -5.95
CA GLY A 70 -4.01 -14.80 -7.34
C GLY A 70 -2.69 -14.87 -8.10
N ASN A 71 -2.79 -14.86 -9.44
CA ASN A 71 -1.68 -15.12 -10.35
C ASN A 71 -0.83 -13.89 -10.69
N VAL A 72 -0.80 -12.88 -9.81
CA VAL A 72 -0.01 -11.65 -10.05
C VAL A 72 1.48 -11.97 -10.08
N ASN A 73 2.18 -11.59 -11.14
CA ASN A 73 3.62 -11.80 -11.20
C ASN A 73 4.33 -11.01 -10.08
N VAL A 74 5.34 -11.60 -9.44
CA VAL A 74 6.07 -10.95 -8.33
C VAL A 74 6.68 -9.61 -8.75
N GLN A 75 7.23 -9.52 -9.96
CA GLN A 75 7.80 -8.28 -10.50
C GLN A 75 6.72 -7.22 -10.71
N GLN A 76 5.54 -7.61 -11.21
CA GLN A 76 4.40 -6.69 -11.34
C GLN A 76 3.92 -6.19 -9.97
N PHE A 77 3.92 -7.06 -8.96
CA PHE A 77 3.58 -6.71 -7.60
C PHE A 77 4.57 -5.69 -7.00
N ILE A 78 5.88 -5.94 -7.14
CA ILE A 78 6.93 -5.01 -6.71
C ILE A 78 6.83 -3.67 -7.44
N ALA A 79 6.64 -3.69 -8.76
CA ALA A 79 6.40 -2.47 -9.54
C ALA A 79 5.12 -1.74 -9.07
N GLY A 80 4.13 -2.46 -8.56
CA GLY A 80 2.93 -1.88 -7.96
C GLY A 80 3.22 -1.16 -6.64
N ILE A 81 4.10 -1.71 -5.80
CA ILE A 81 4.57 -1.07 -4.56
C ILE A 81 5.27 0.26 -4.88
N ILE A 82 6.17 0.25 -5.86
CA ILE A 82 6.94 1.44 -6.26
C ILE A 82 6.03 2.54 -6.81
N ARG A 83 5.01 2.17 -7.59
CA ARG A 83 4.13 3.14 -8.28
C ARG A 83 3.00 3.71 -7.42
N ARG A 84 2.65 3.08 -6.29
CA ARG A 84 1.49 3.47 -5.48
C ARG A 84 1.94 3.90 -4.09
N GLN A 85 1.87 5.21 -3.82
CA GLN A 85 2.29 5.78 -2.53
C GLN A 85 1.63 5.07 -1.33
N GLY A 86 0.34 4.72 -1.43
CA GLY A 86 -0.35 3.99 -0.35
C GLY A 86 0.28 2.63 -0.01
N TYR A 87 0.84 1.91 -0.99
CA TYR A 87 1.48 0.61 -0.74
C TYR A 87 2.85 0.79 -0.08
N PHE A 88 3.62 1.75 -0.57
CA PHE A 88 4.89 2.14 0.03
C PHE A 88 4.71 2.56 1.50
N LEU A 89 3.77 3.47 1.78
CA LEU A 89 3.47 3.92 3.14
C LEU A 89 3.03 2.78 4.06
N ALA A 90 2.19 1.87 3.56
CA ALA A 90 1.77 0.70 4.33
C ALA A 90 2.94 -0.24 4.67
N ILE A 91 3.89 -0.42 3.75
CA ILE A 91 5.11 -1.19 4.01
C ILE A 91 5.95 -0.55 5.11
N LEU A 92 6.11 0.79 5.09
CA LEU A 92 6.81 1.51 6.16
C LEU A 92 6.13 1.30 7.53
N VAL A 93 4.81 1.46 7.58
CA VAL A 93 4.04 1.23 8.81
C VAL A 93 4.17 -0.21 9.30
N GLN A 94 4.07 -1.19 8.40
CA GLN A 94 4.17 -2.61 8.78
C GLN A 94 5.58 -2.97 9.25
N SER A 95 6.63 -2.43 8.64
CA SER A 95 8.01 -2.83 8.94
C SER A 95 8.60 -2.11 10.13
N ARG A 96 8.12 -0.90 10.48
CA ARG A 96 8.67 -0.07 11.57
C ARG A 96 7.70 0.21 12.70
N GLY A 97 6.41 -0.08 12.50
CA GLY A 97 5.39 0.14 13.51
C GLY A 97 5.52 -0.76 14.72
N ARG A 98 4.62 -0.55 15.67
CA ARG A 98 4.40 -1.48 16.78
C ARG A 98 3.14 -2.29 16.54
N ALA A 99 3.13 -3.51 17.08
CA ALA A 99 1.93 -4.33 17.07
C ALA A 99 0.81 -3.59 17.82
N ALA A 100 -0.40 -3.67 17.30
CA ALA A 100 -1.59 -3.09 17.86
C ALA A 100 -2.69 -4.16 17.89
N ILE A 101 -3.67 -3.95 18.77
CA ILE A 101 -4.93 -4.69 18.73
C ILE A 101 -5.53 -4.51 17.32
N ALA A 102 -6.15 -5.56 16.77
CA ALA A 102 -6.75 -5.48 15.44
C ALA A 102 -7.75 -4.30 15.35
N CYS A 103 -7.58 -3.42 14.37
CA CYS A 103 -8.58 -2.39 14.12
C CYS A 103 -9.92 -3.03 13.74
N GLY A 104 -11.02 -2.46 14.24
CA GLY A 104 -12.39 -2.94 13.98
C GLY A 104 -12.83 -2.84 12.51
N ASN A 105 -11.98 -2.25 11.67
CA ASN A 105 -12.14 -2.23 10.22
C ASN A 105 -11.31 -3.36 9.61
N LYS A 106 -10.22 -3.06 8.89
CA LYS A 106 -9.61 -4.03 7.99
C LYS A 106 -8.84 -5.16 8.66
N CYS A 107 -8.21 -4.93 9.81
CA CYS A 107 -7.45 -5.99 10.48
C CYS A 107 -8.36 -7.08 11.06
N ALA A 108 -9.51 -6.72 11.64
CA ALA A 108 -10.43 -7.68 12.25
C ALA A 108 -11.43 -8.29 11.24
N THR A 109 -11.89 -7.52 10.24
CA THR A 109 -12.99 -7.97 9.37
C THR A 109 -12.52 -8.64 8.08
N THR A 110 -11.24 -8.53 7.72
CA THR A 110 -10.76 -9.06 6.43
C THR A 110 -10.35 -10.51 6.62
N ALA A 111 -11.05 -11.44 5.95
CA ALA A 111 -10.69 -12.87 5.98
C ALA A 111 -9.27 -13.14 5.46
N ASN A 112 -8.81 -12.30 4.54
CA ASN A 112 -7.54 -12.46 3.84
C ASN A 112 -6.71 -11.16 3.91
N PRO A 113 -6.14 -10.82 5.08
CA PRO A 113 -5.37 -9.59 5.24
C PRO A 113 -4.09 -9.62 4.40
N ARG A 114 -3.62 -8.44 3.97
CA ARG A 114 -2.38 -8.28 3.21
C ARG A 114 -1.16 -8.50 4.07
N PHE A 115 -1.23 -8.10 5.33
CA PHE A 115 -0.15 -8.25 6.29
C PHE A 115 -0.48 -9.26 7.38
N GLN A 116 0.58 -9.85 7.97
CA GLN A 116 0.45 -10.61 9.20
C GLN A 116 0.37 -9.65 10.39
N GLY A 117 -0.76 -9.67 11.09
CA GLY A 117 -1.01 -8.81 12.25
C GLY A 117 -1.35 -7.36 11.89
N CYS A 118 -1.74 -6.59 12.92
CA CYS A 118 -2.09 -5.18 12.78
C CYS A 118 -0.96 -4.33 13.38
N PHE A 119 -0.26 -3.56 12.55
CA PHE A 119 0.82 -2.68 13.00
C PHE A 119 0.52 -1.23 12.67
N ARG A 120 0.96 -0.32 13.55
CA ARG A 120 0.79 1.12 13.37
C ARG A 120 1.97 1.92 13.91
N ILE A 121 2.12 3.14 13.41
CA ILE A 121 3.03 4.16 13.93
C ILE A 121 2.13 5.34 14.34
N PRO A 122 1.96 5.65 15.65
CA PRO A 122 1.02 6.67 16.10
C PRO A 122 1.21 8.04 15.45
N THR A 123 2.47 8.44 15.26
CA THR A 123 2.88 9.74 14.73
C THR A 123 2.91 9.80 13.21
N PHE A 124 2.60 8.72 12.49
CA PHE A 124 2.68 8.64 11.03
C PHE A 124 1.33 8.23 10.44
N GLN A 125 0.92 8.82 9.32
CA GLN A 125 -0.37 8.52 8.66
C GLN A 125 -1.58 8.67 9.62
N GLY A 126 -1.50 9.63 10.56
CA GLY A 126 -2.52 9.85 11.59
C GLY A 126 -2.73 8.68 12.55
N GLY A 127 -1.76 7.77 12.68
CA GLY A 127 -1.84 6.61 13.57
C GLY A 127 -2.60 5.41 12.99
N ALA A 128 -2.90 5.43 11.69
CA ALA A 128 -3.57 4.32 11.00
C ALA A 128 -2.68 3.07 10.91
N CYS A 129 -3.30 1.88 10.87
CA CYS A 129 -2.58 0.64 10.68
C CYS A 129 -2.23 0.37 9.20
N ALA A 130 -1.20 -0.46 8.97
CA ALA A 130 -0.70 -0.80 7.65
C ALA A 130 -1.78 -1.34 6.70
N GLU A 131 -2.67 -2.23 7.17
CA GLU A 131 -3.74 -2.81 6.34
C GLU A 131 -4.73 -1.74 5.85
N CYS A 132 -5.11 -0.80 6.73
CA CYS A 132 -5.99 0.30 6.33
C CYS A 132 -5.29 1.25 5.35
N VAL A 133 -4.00 1.55 5.56
CA VAL A 133 -3.21 2.39 4.64
C VAL A 133 -3.10 1.74 3.26
N TRP A 134 -2.83 0.42 3.20
CA TRP A 134 -2.73 -0.33 1.95
C TRP A 134 -3.99 -0.22 1.09
N GLN A 135 -5.15 -0.31 1.73
CA GLN A 135 -6.46 -0.21 1.07
C GLN A 135 -6.88 1.24 0.80
N SER A 136 -5.99 2.23 1.00
CA SER A 136 -6.32 3.67 0.93
C SER A 136 -7.47 4.08 1.87
N HIS A 137 -7.65 3.35 2.96
CA HIS A 137 -8.69 3.55 3.98
C HIS A 137 -8.11 4.03 5.32
N GLY A 138 -6.88 4.54 5.34
CA GLY A 138 -6.21 5.02 6.56
C GLY A 138 -7.04 6.04 7.33
N ALA A 139 -7.71 6.96 6.62
CA ALA A 139 -8.59 7.98 7.21
C ALA A 139 -9.76 7.40 8.01
N ARG A 140 -10.19 6.17 7.68
CA ARG A 140 -11.28 5.44 8.35
C ARG A 140 -10.79 4.52 9.45
N CYS A 141 -9.47 4.32 9.64
CA CYS A 141 -8.94 3.36 10.60
C CYS A 141 -9.38 3.71 12.04
N THR A 142 -9.85 2.73 12.82
CA THR A 142 -10.28 2.96 14.22
C THR A 142 -9.13 3.32 15.16
N HIS A 143 -7.87 3.13 14.74
CA HIS A 143 -6.70 3.62 15.48
C HIS A 143 -6.39 5.09 15.23
N ARG A 144 -6.98 5.69 14.20
CA ARG A 144 -6.68 7.07 13.82
C ARG A 144 -7.08 8.00 14.95
N GLY A 145 -6.20 8.93 15.31
CA GLY A 145 -6.43 9.89 16.40
C GLY A 145 -6.31 9.32 17.82
N ARG A 146 -6.12 8.01 17.99
CA ARG A 146 -5.81 7.42 19.30
C ARG A 146 -4.30 7.53 19.55
N ASN A 147 -3.88 8.58 20.25
CA ASN A 147 -2.56 8.61 20.85
C ASN A 147 -2.54 7.63 22.03
N VAL A 148 -1.49 6.80 22.12
CA VAL A 148 -1.35 5.80 23.20
C VAL A 148 -0.69 6.41 24.44
N ASP A 149 -0.26 7.68 24.35
CA ASP A 149 0.28 8.43 25.50
C ASP A 149 -0.81 9.20 26.26
N SER A 150 -2.08 9.06 25.89
CA SER A 150 -3.17 9.33 26.82
C SER A 150 -3.30 8.13 27.73
N SER A 151 -2.28 7.91 28.57
CA SER A 151 -2.45 7.20 29.83
C SER A 151 -3.60 7.86 30.56
N ASP A 152 -4.56 7.03 30.94
CA ASP A 152 -5.61 7.28 31.91
C ASP A 152 -5.28 8.43 32.87
N ASP A 153 -5.72 9.65 32.52
CA ASP A 153 -6.02 10.66 33.53
C ASP A 153 -7.33 10.18 34.15
N PRO A 154 -7.33 9.70 35.41
CA PRO A 154 -8.59 9.41 36.08
C PRO A 154 -9.39 10.71 36.15
N ASP A 155 -10.65 10.65 35.73
CA ASP A 155 -11.65 11.69 35.92
C ASP A 155 -11.58 12.26 37.35
N GLU A 156 -10.85 13.37 37.55
CA GLU A 156 -11.11 14.27 38.65
C GLU A 156 -12.40 15.00 38.29
N GLY A 157 -13.49 14.56 38.92
CA GLY A 157 -14.81 15.20 38.87
C GLY A 157 -14.68 16.68 39.18
N GLY A 158 -14.69 17.49 38.13
CA GLY A 158 -14.85 18.93 38.17
C GLY A 158 -16.29 19.25 37.83
N ASP A 159 -17.10 19.35 38.89
CA ASP A 159 -18.51 19.71 38.84
C ASP A 159 -18.68 21.15 38.32
N ASP A 160 -19.67 21.33 37.43
CA ASP A 160 -20.44 22.56 37.17
C ASP A 160 -19.64 23.85 36.81
N SER A 161 -19.82 24.49 35.66
CA SER A 161 -21.06 25.17 35.30
C SER A 161 -20.92 25.96 33.98
N ASP A 162 -22.01 25.94 33.20
CA ASP A 162 -22.57 26.96 32.30
C ASP A 162 -21.72 27.78 31.30
N SER A 163 -22.30 27.84 30.09
CA SER A 163 -22.29 28.94 29.12
C SER A 163 -21.09 29.10 28.19
N SER A 164 -21.29 28.75 26.92
CA SER A 164 -21.34 29.71 25.79
C SER A 164 -20.85 29.12 24.47
N ASP A 165 -21.63 29.38 23.44
CA ASP A 165 -21.31 29.37 22.01
C ASP A 165 -19.82 29.56 21.66
N ASN A 166 -19.25 28.68 20.82
CA ASN A 166 -18.78 29.09 19.48
C ASN A 166 -18.29 27.92 18.61
N GLY A 167 -18.56 28.02 17.31
CA GLY A 167 -18.10 27.08 16.30
C GLY A 167 -16.57 27.05 16.15
N GLY A 168 -16.03 25.84 15.99
CA GLY A 168 -14.60 25.62 15.78
C GLY A 168 -14.36 24.32 15.03
N GLY A 169 -14.61 24.33 13.71
CA GLY A 169 -14.19 23.27 12.81
C GLY A 169 -12.66 23.19 12.79
N GLY A 170 -12.10 22.31 13.62
CA GLY A 170 -10.67 22.05 13.67
C GLY A 170 -10.16 21.46 12.33
N PRO A 171 -9.10 22.03 11.74
CA PRO A 171 -8.53 21.51 10.50
C PRO A 171 -7.82 20.20 10.78
N GLY A 172 -8.47 19.08 10.48
CA GLY A 172 -7.78 17.80 10.40
C GLY A 172 -6.65 17.89 9.36
N PRO A 173 -5.46 17.33 9.61
CA PRO A 173 -4.37 17.34 8.65
C PRO A 173 -4.76 16.53 7.41
N SER A 174 -5.23 17.23 6.40
CA SER A 174 -5.61 16.74 5.08
C SER A 174 -4.48 17.05 4.10
N ASN A 175 -3.39 16.29 4.18
CA ASN A 175 -2.34 16.33 3.16
C ASN A 175 -2.63 15.40 1.97
N TYR A 176 -3.85 14.83 1.86
CA TYR A 176 -4.29 14.15 0.64
C TYR A 176 -4.91 15.18 -0.31
N ARG A 177 -4.07 15.99 -0.96
CA ARG A 177 -4.50 16.86 -2.06
C ARG A 177 -4.78 15.98 -3.27
N LYS A 178 -6.03 15.53 -3.39
CA LYS A 178 -6.55 14.91 -4.63
C LYS A 178 -6.21 15.87 -5.79
N PRO A 179 -5.64 15.39 -6.91
CA PRO A 179 -5.44 16.24 -8.08
C PRO A 179 -6.77 16.90 -8.44
N ARG A 180 -6.81 18.24 -8.44
CA ARG A 180 -7.95 18.98 -8.96
C ARG A 180 -8.05 18.60 -10.43
N ALA A 181 -9.16 17.95 -10.81
CA ALA A 181 -9.59 17.99 -12.19
C ALA A 181 -10.01 19.43 -12.46
N ASP A 182 -9.38 20.07 -13.44
CA ASP A 182 -9.75 21.41 -13.90
C ASP A 182 -11.24 21.45 -14.26
N PRO A 183 -12.03 22.36 -13.65
CA PRO A 183 -13.39 22.61 -14.07
C PRO A 183 -13.37 23.74 -15.10
N GLY A 184 -13.47 23.42 -16.39
CA GLY A 184 -13.53 24.47 -17.39
C GLY A 184 -13.44 24.02 -18.84
N GLU A 185 -14.33 23.13 -19.29
CA GLU A 185 -14.77 23.22 -20.68
C GLU A 185 -16.28 22.99 -20.77
N GLU A 186 -16.87 23.92 -21.52
CA GLU A 186 -18.25 24.37 -21.47
C GLU A 186 -19.20 23.32 -22.07
N ARG A 187 -20.27 23.02 -21.34
CA ARG A 187 -21.37 22.19 -21.83
C ARG A 187 -22.16 22.96 -22.89
N THR A 188 -21.87 22.70 -24.17
CA THR A 188 -22.84 22.96 -25.23
C THR A 188 -23.85 21.82 -25.28
N SER A 189 -25.05 22.16 -24.81
CA SER A 189 -26.32 21.46 -25.02
C SER A 189 -26.57 21.21 -26.51
N GLY A 190 -26.91 19.97 -26.89
CA GLY A 190 -27.31 19.68 -28.27
C GLY A 190 -27.72 18.24 -28.56
N TYR A 191 -29.04 18.00 -28.56
CA TYR A 191 -29.82 17.13 -29.46
C TYR A 191 -29.41 15.67 -29.75
N LYS A 192 -30.43 14.82 -29.58
CA LYS A 192 -30.65 13.46 -30.11
C LYS A 192 -30.13 13.26 -31.54
N THR A 193 -29.54 12.09 -31.81
CA THR A 193 -29.99 11.18 -32.89
C THR A 193 -29.27 9.85 -32.79
N ALA A 194 -30.04 8.76 -32.88
CA ALA A 194 -29.53 7.41 -33.03
C ALA A 194 -28.78 7.27 -34.36
N ARG A 195 -27.58 6.69 -34.34
CA ARG A 195 -26.93 6.19 -35.56
C ARG A 195 -26.11 4.95 -35.29
N THR A 196 -26.63 3.84 -35.79
CA THR A 196 -25.94 2.58 -36.06
C THR A 196 -24.68 2.84 -36.90
N MET A 197 -23.51 2.47 -36.37
CA MET A 197 -22.26 2.26 -37.14
C MET A 197 -21.74 0.88 -36.72
N LYS A 198 -22.02 -0.17 -37.50
CA LYS A 198 -21.15 -0.75 -38.55
C LYS A 198 -19.70 -0.92 -38.08
N GLY A 199 -19.36 -2.19 -37.83
CA GLY A 199 -18.06 -2.63 -37.35
C GLY A 199 -16.93 -2.32 -38.32
N TYR A 200 -15.76 -2.07 -37.73
CA TYR A 200 -14.48 -2.10 -38.41
C TYR A 200 -13.66 -3.26 -37.85
N HIS A 201 -13.42 -4.24 -38.73
CA HIS A 201 -12.38 -5.23 -38.58
C HIS A 201 -11.02 -4.51 -38.63
N ILE A 202 -10.25 -4.55 -37.54
CA ILE A 202 -8.82 -4.24 -37.59
C ILE A 202 -8.12 -5.55 -37.88
N GLY A 203 -7.69 -5.67 -39.14
CA GLY A 203 -6.90 -6.79 -39.65
C GLY A 203 -5.55 -6.88 -38.97
N GLY A 204 -5.10 -8.12 -38.81
CA GLY A 204 -3.81 -8.46 -38.25
C GLY A 204 -2.65 -8.03 -39.15
N SER A 205 -1.55 -7.65 -38.50
CA SER A 205 -0.25 -7.56 -39.15
C SER A 205 0.59 -8.71 -38.63
N ALA A 206 0.82 -9.70 -39.49
CA ALA A 206 1.75 -10.80 -39.25
C ALA A 206 3.18 -10.24 -39.25
N ALA A 207 3.89 -10.40 -38.13
CA ALA A 207 5.32 -10.17 -38.09
C ALA A 207 6.03 -11.34 -38.79
N GLN A 208 6.84 -11.02 -39.80
CA GLN A 208 7.70 -11.99 -40.48
C GLN A 208 8.92 -12.33 -39.60
N PRO A 209 9.38 -13.59 -39.57
CA PRO A 209 10.63 -13.95 -38.92
C PRO A 209 11.84 -13.54 -39.78
N MET A 210 12.79 -12.83 -39.17
CA MET A 210 14.11 -12.60 -39.76
C MET A 210 14.94 -13.88 -39.66
N VAL A 211 15.33 -14.41 -40.81
CA VAL A 211 16.35 -15.44 -40.95
C VAL A 211 17.71 -14.73 -40.84
N VAL A 212 18.59 -15.22 -39.96
CA VAL A 212 19.96 -14.74 -39.83
C VAL A 212 20.82 -15.79 -40.53
N ASP A 213 21.46 -15.40 -41.63
CA ASP A 213 22.47 -16.20 -42.31
C ASP A 213 23.74 -16.28 -41.44
N GLU A 214 24.16 -17.50 -41.12
CA GLU A 214 25.51 -17.82 -40.65
C GLU A 214 26.48 -17.69 -41.82
N GLN A 215 27.51 -16.85 -41.68
CA GLN A 215 28.70 -16.89 -42.54
C GLN A 215 29.89 -17.43 -41.73
N GLU A 216 30.56 -18.40 -42.35
CA GLU A 216 31.79 -19.09 -41.94
C GLU A 216 32.96 -18.17 -41.56
#